data_AF-A0A8K0PI30-F1
#
_entry.id   AF-A0A8K0PI30-F1
#
_cell.length_a   1.000
_cell.length_b   1.000
_cell.length_c   1.000
_cell.angle_alpha   90.00
_cell.angle_beta   90.00
_cell.angle_gamma   90.00
#
_symmetry.space_group_name_H-M   'P 1'
#
loop_
_entity.id
_entity.type
_entity.pdbx_description
1 polymer ?
#
loop_
_entity_poly.entity_id
_entity_poly.type
_entity_poly.pdbx_seq_one_letter_code
_entity_poly.pdbx_strand_id
1 'polypeptide(L)' 'SWEDHIVSLYACEDEDSGRLTVYLTWKNGQKTQHSASVIYQRCPQKVCCF' A
#
# COMPACT_ATOMS: atom_id res chain seq x y z
N SER A 1 9.84 -10.70 1.54
CA SER A 1 9.00 -9.60 2.07
C SER A 1 8.42 -8.79 0.93
N TRP A 2 7.18 -8.31 1.05
CA TRP A 2 6.60 -7.36 0.08
C TRP A 2 7.47 -6.10 -0.05
N GLU A 3 8.11 -5.69 1.03
CA GLU A 3 8.95 -4.49 1.10
C GLU A 3 10.11 -4.46 0.10
N ASP A 4 10.67 -5.62 -0.23
CA ASP A 4 11.77 -5.76 -1.19
C ASP A 4 11.28 -5.70 -2.66
N HIS A 5 10.02 -6.10 -2.87
CA HIS A 5 9.37 -6.14 -4.18
C HIS A 5 8.56 -4.88 -4.49
N ILE A 6 8.22 -4.06 -3.50
CA ILE A 6 7.47 -2.81 -3.69
C ILE A 6 8.44 -1.67 -4.03
N VAL A 7 8.22 -1.04 -5.18
CA VAL A 7 8.96 0.15 -5.63
C VAL A 7 8.35 1.41 -5.03
N SER A 8 7.04 1.56 -5.20
CA SER A 8 6.30 2.72 -4.70
C SER A 8 4.96 2.28 -4.13
N LEU A 9 4.53 2.99 -3.09
CA LEU A 9 3.22 2.84 -2.49
C LEU A 9 2.58 4.22 -2.39
N TYR A 10 1.32 4.30 -2.78
CA TYR A 10 0.49 5.49 -2.71
C TYR A 10 -0.79 5.12 -1.99
N ALA A 11 -1.04 5.75 -0.85
CA ALA A 11 -2.33 5.66 -0.18
C ALA A 11 -3.20 6.81 -0.66
N CYS A 12 -4.40 6.49 -1.14
CA CYS A 12 -5.43 7.46 -1.44
C CYS A 12 -6.61 7.18 -0.51
N GLU A 13 -7.06 8.20 0.19
CA GLU A 13 -8.35 8.14 0.88
C GLU A 13 -9.44 8.52 -0.11
N ASP A 14 -10.41 7.63 -0.30
CA ASP A 14 -11.63 8.01 -1.00
C ASP A 14 -12.46 8.89 -0.06
N GLU A 15 -12.50 10.19 -0.34
CA GLU A 15 -13.24 11.19 0.45
C GLU A 15 -14.75 10.91 0.46
N ASP A 16 -15.26 10.22 -0.57
CA ASP A 16 -16.67 9.83 -0.72
C ASP A 16 -17.06 8.60 0.12
N SER A 17 -16.15 7.64 0.27
CA SER A 17 -16.42 6.36 0.95
C SER A 17 -15.71 6.20 2.30
N GLY A 18 -14.82 7.13 2.68
CA GLY A 18 -13.95 7.01 3.86
C GLY A 18 -13.04 5.78 3.81
N ARG A 19 -12.80 5.22 2.62
CA ARG A 19 -12.03 3.99 2.42
C ARG A 19 -10.62 4.34 1.98
N LEU A 20 -9.64 3.98 2.81
CA LEU A 20 -8.23 4.10 2.47
C LEU A 20 -7.82 2.97 1.52
N THR A 21 -7.63 3.33 0.25
CA THR A 21 -7.16 2.41 -0.80
C THR A 21 -5.69 2.68 -1.07
N VAL A 22 -4.87 1.63 -1.00
CA VAL A 22 -3.43 1.71 -1.25
C VAL A 22 -3.13 1.09 -2.61
N TYR A 23 -2.56 1.91 -3.48
CA TYR A 23 -2.00 1.54 -4.76
C TYR A 23 -0.53 1.24 -4.58
N LEU A 24 -0.12 0.03 -4.93
CA LEU A 24 1.27 -0.37 -4.84
C LEU A 24 1.80 -0.78 -6.20
N THR A 25 3.01 -0.32 -6.48
CA THR A 25 3.77 -0.63 -7.70
C THR A 25 4.86 -1.61 -7.33
N TRP A 26 4.79 -2.79 -7.92
CA TRP A 26 5.76 -3.85 -7.77
C TRP A 26 6.97 -3.63 -8.69
N LYS A 27 8.14 -4.15 -8.33
CA LYS A 27 9.39 -4.12 -9.12
C LYS A 27 9.26 -4.83 -10.46
N ASN A 28 8.34 -5.80 -10.55
CA ASN A 28 8.03 -6.50 -11.79
C ASN A 28 7.14 -5.67 -12.75
N GLY A 29 6.81 -4.41 -12.40
CA GLY A 29 5.97 -3.52 -13.20
C GLY A 29 4.47 -3.73 -12.98
N GLN A 30 4.07 -4.71 -12.18
CA GLN A 30 2.67 -4.93 -11.83
C GLN A 30 2.19 -3.82 -10.89
N LYS A 31 0.92 -3.44 -11.00
CA LYS A 31 0.25 -2.54 -10.06
C LYS A 31 -0.90 -3.29 -9.42
N THR A 32 -0.97 -3.29 -8.11
CA THR A 32 -2.13 -3.85 -7.40
C THR A 32 -2.69 -2.84 -6.41
N GLN A 33 -3.96 -3.01 -6.09
CA GLN A 33 -4.71 -2.12 -5.23
C GLN A 33 -5.27 -2.95 -4.09
N HIS A 34 -4.97 -2.54 -2.87
CA HIS A 34 -5.33 -3.24 -1.66
C HIS A 34 -5.81 -2.24 -0.62
N SER A 35 -6.71 -2.68 0.26
CA SER A 35 -7.15 -1.87 1.39
C SER A 35 -5.98 -1.61 2.33
N ALA A 36 -5.92 -0.42 2.93
CA ALA A 36 -4.83 -0.05 3.84
C ALA A 36 -4.62 -1.05 4.98
N SER A 37 -5.71 -1.62 5.51
CA SER A 37 -5.67 -2.65 6.55
C SER A 37 -4.76 -3.84 6.19
N VAL A 38 -4.74 -4.23 4.90
CA VAL A 38 -3.89 -5.33 4.40
C VAL A 38 -2.42 -4.92 4.39
N ILE A 39 -2.12 -3.67 4.09
CA ILE A 39 -0.76 -3.12 4.08
C ILE A 39 -0.21 -3.02 5.50
N TYR A 40 -1.01 -2.52 6.45
CA TYR A 40 -0.66 -2.49 7.87
C TYR A 40 -0.34 -3.89 8.42
N GLN A 41 -1.10 -4.92 8.04
CA GLN A 41 -0.82 -6.30 8.45
C GLN A 41 0.41 -6.92 7.76
N ARG A 42 0.66 -6.59 6.49
CA ARG A 42 1.73 -7.23 5.69
C ARG A 42 3.08 -6.55 5.86
N CYS A 43 3.12 -5.24 6.13
CA CYS A 43 4.34 -4.45 6.23
C CYS A 43 4.21 -3.35 7.30
N PRO A 44 4.20 -3.71 8.59
CA PRO A 44 4.12 -2.72 9.67
C PRO A 44 5.35 -1.77 9.69
N GLN A 45 6.50 -2.24 9.18
CA GLN A 45 7.78 -1.52 9.22
C GLN A 45 7.77 -0.24 8.35
N LYS A 46 7.23 -0.31 7.13
CA LYS A 46 7.18 0.84 6.20
C LYS A 46 6.11 1.88 6.55
N VAL A 47 5.10 1.52 7.34
CA VAL A 47 4.00 2.43 7.70
C VAL A 47 4.26 3.18 9.01
N CYS A 48 5.14 2.67 9.88
CA CYS A 48 5.45 3.28 11.17
C CYS A 48 6.47 4.44 11.11
N CYS A 49 6.98 4.81 9.93
CA CYS A 49 7.88 5.96 9.74
C CYS A 49 7.19 7.18 9.12
N PHE A 50 5.85 7.22 9.13
CA PHE A 50 5.09 8.44 8.85
C PHE A 50 4.84 9.23 10.14
#